data_AF-A0A959NHP1-F1
#
_entry.id   AF-A0A959NHP1-F1
#
_cell.length_a   1.000
_cell.length_b   1.000
_cell.length_c   1.000
_cell.angle_alpha   90.00
_cell.angle_beta   90.00
_cell.angle_gamma   90.00
#
_symmetry.space_group_name_H-M   'P 1'
#
loop_
_entity.id
_entity.type
_entity.pdbx_description
1 polymer ?
#
loop_
_entity_poly.entity_id
_entity_poly.type
_entity_poly.pdbx_seq_one_letter_code
_entity_poly.pdbx_strand_id
1 'polypeptide(L)' 'MDSEKRKTNSYIDKFLGLVENVGNKLPHPTTLFALFALAVIILSGIVSLFDFEVIHPGTGEMIKPVSLLTVDGIHRIL' A
#
# COMPACT_ATOMS: atom_id res chain seq x y z
N MET A 1 -41.65 -27.96 -13.01
CA MET A 1 -40.45 -28.05 -12.16
C MET A 1 -39.94 -26.64 -12.00
N ASP A 2 -40.38 -26.00 -10.92
CA ASP A 2 -40.20 -24.57 -10.68
C ASP A 2 -38.72 -24.25 -10.50
N SER A 3 -38.20 -23.41 -11.38
CA SER A 3 -36.86 -22.83 -11.21
C SER A 3 -36.94 -21.76 -10.12
N GLU A 4 -36.57 -22.15 -8.91
CA GLU A 4 -36.47 -21.29 -7.75
C GLU A 4 -35.46 -20.15 -8.03
N LYS A 5 -35.96 -18.95 -8.35
CA LYS A 5 -35.12 -17.75 -8.50
C LYS A 5 -34.50 -17.42 -7.15
N ARG A 6 -33.22 -17.75 -6.97
CA ARG A 6 -32.43 -17.30 -5.83
C ARG A 6 -32.52 -15.78 -5.75
N LYS A 7 -33.18 -15.25 -4.72
CA LYS A 7 -33.06 -13.83 -4.32
C LYS A 7 -31.65 -13.64 -3.78
N THR A 8 -30.70 -13.37 -4.66
CA THR A 8 -29.39 -12.86 -4.22
C THR A 8 -29.60 -11.43 -3.72
N ASN A 9 -29.04 -11.11 -2.56
CA ASN A 9 -29.10 -9.75 -2.04
C ASN A 9 -28.33 -8.85 -3.00
N SER A 10 -29.04 -7.99 -3.75
CA SER A 10 -28.47 -7.10 -4.79
C SER A 10 -27.25 -6.29 -4.32
N TYR A 11 -27.17 -5.97 -3.02
CA TYR A 11 -26.01 -5.30 -2.43
C TYR A 11 -24.76 -6.18 -2.33
N ILE A 12 -24.92 -7.47 -2.03
CA ILE A 12 -23.82 -8.44 -1.95
C ILE A 12 -23.26 -8.68 -3.35
N ASP A 13 -24.12 -8.83 -4.36
CA ASP A 13 -23.69 -9.03 -5.75
C ASP A 13 -22.90 -7.83 -6.29
N LYS A 14 -23.35 -6.60 -5.96
CA LYS A 14 -22.61 -5.37 -6.29
C LYS A 14 -21.26 -5.31 -5.59
N PHE A 15 -21.19 -5.70 -4.32
CA PHE A 15 -19.94 -5.76 -3.56
C PHE A 15 -18.97 -6.79 -4.15
N LEU A 16 -19.45 -8.01 -4.45
CA LEU A 16 -18.64 -9.06 -5.09
C LEU A 16 -18.12 -8.60 -6.45
N GLY A 17 -18.97 -7.97 -7.28
CA GLY A 17 -18.56 -7.44 -8.58
C GLY A 17 -17.46 -6.37 -8.47
N LEU A 18 -17.47 -5.57 -7.40
CA LEU A 18 -16.39 -4.61 -7.13
C LEU A 18 -15.10 -5.33 -6.74
N VAL A 19 -15.16 -6.29 -5.81
CA VAL A 19 -13.99 -7.06 -5.35
C VAL A 19 -13.36 -7.83 -6.51
N GLU A 20 -14.16 -8.49 -7.34
CA GLU A 20 -13.70 -9.24 -8.50
C GLU A 20 -13.01 -8.31 -9.52
N ASN A 21 -13.62 -7.16 -9.82
CA ASN A 21 -13.05 -6.19 -10.74
C ASN A 21 -11.73 -5.59 -10.22
N VAL A 22 -11.62 -5.34 -8.91
CA VAL A 22 -10.37 -4.90 -8.28
C VAL A 22 -9.32 -6.01 -8.34
N GLY A 23 -9.69 -7.24 -7.98
CA GLY A 23 -8.80 -8.40 -8.01
C GLY A 23 -8.21 -8.65 -9.40
N ASN A 24 -9.03 -8.58 -10.46
CA ASN A 24 -8.59 -8.77 -11.84
C ASN A 24 -7.68 -7.65 -12.36
N LYS A 25 -7.69 -6.47 -11.72
CA LYS A 25 -6.83 -5.34 -12.08
C LYS A 25 -5.50 -5.33 -11.32
N LEU A 26 -5.35 -6.15 -10.28
CA LEU A 26 -4.11 -6.22 -9.52
C LEU A 26 -3.02 -6.85 -10.40
N PRO A 27 -1.85 -6.19 -10.55
CA PRO A 27 -0.74 -6.77 -11.27
C PRO A 27 -0.18 -7.98 -10.51
N HIS A 28 0.59 -8.83 -11.21
CA HIS A 28 1.26 -9.97 -10.60
C HIS A 28 2.00 -9.55 -9.30
N PRO A 29 1.97 -10.37 -8.22
CA PRO A 29 2.52 -9.98 -6.93
C PRO A 29 3.93 -9.36 -6.99
N THR A 30 4.82 -9.91 -7.81
CA THR A 30 6.18 -9.37 -8.00
C THR A 30 6.18 -7.93 -8.50
N THR A 31 5.34 -7.60 -9.48
CA THR A 31 5.21 -6.23 -10.00
C THR A 31 4.65 -5.28 -8.95
N LEU A 32 3.69 -5.76 -8.15
CA LEU A 32 3.13 -4.97 -7.05
C LEU A 32 4.20 -4.63 -6.00
N PHE A 33 5.01 -5.60 -5.59
CA PHE A 33 6.14 -5.34 -4.68
C PHE A 33 7.18 -4.40 -5.28
N ALA A 34 7.51 -4.56 -6.57
CA ALA A 34 8.44 -3.66 -7.25
C ALA A 34 7.91 -2.21 -7.28
N LEU A 35 6.62 -2.03 -7.56
CA LEU A 35 5.96 -0.71 -7.51
C LEU A 35 5.96 -0.13 -6.10
N PHE A 36 5.68 -0.94 -5.07
CA PHE A 36 5.73 -0.48 -3.68
C PHE A 36 7.15 -0.13 -3.23
N ALA A 37 8.15 -0.91 -3.62
CA ALA A 37 9.55 -0.59 -3.31
C ALA A 37 9.97 0.75 -3.95
N LEU A 38 9.64 0.95 -5.22
CA LEU A 38 9.89 2.21 -5.91
C LEU A 38 9.14 3.37 -5.26
N ALA A 39 7.87 3.16 -4.88
CA ALA A 39 7.08 4.16 -4.18
C ALA A 39 7.68 4.52 -2.82
N VAL A 40 8.16 3.56 -2.03
CA VAL A 40 8.81 3.81 -0.74
C VAL A 40 10.09 4.63 -0.92
N ILE A 41 10.91 4.32 -1.93
CA ILE A 41 12.12 5.11 -2.23
C ILE A 41 11.75 6.56 -2.53
N ILE A 42 10.79 6.80 -3.42
CA ILE A 42 10.36 8.15 -3.81
C ILE A 42 9.72 8.89 -2.62
N LEU A 43 8.78 8.25 -1.93
CA LEU A 43 8.06 8.85 -0.80
C LEU A 43 9.00 9.16 0.37
N SER A 44 9.98 8.30 0.64
CA SER A 44 10.98 8.56 1.69
C SER A 44 11.76 9.85 1.42
N GLY A 45 12.11 10.11 0.15
CA GLY A 45 12.73 11.36 -0.27
C GLY A 45 11.81 12.54 -0.06
N ILE A 46 10.57 12.48 -0.59
CA ILE A 46 9.61 13.58 -0.49
C ILE A 46 9.29 13.92 0.97
N VAL A 47 8.96 12.94 1.79
CA VAL A 47 8.54 13.15 3.19
C VAL A 47 9.69 13.69 4.03
N SER A 48 10.94 13.30 3.74
CA SER A 48 12.12 13.82 4.44
C SER A 48 12.42 15.30 4.19
N LEU A 49 11.81 15.92 3.17
CA LEU A 49 11.96 17.35 2.89
C LEU A 49 11.14 18.22 3.84
N PHE A 50 10.20 17.63 4.58
CA PHE A 50 9.35 18.32 5.55
C PHE A 50 9.87 18.06 6.97
N ASP A 51 9.57 18.97 7.90
CA ASP A 51 9.86 18.81 9.33
C ASP A 51 8.88 17.83 10.02
N PHE A 52 8.72 16.66 9.43
CA PHE A 52 7.86 15.61 9.98
C PHE A 52 8.63 14.83 11.05
N GLU A 53 8.05 14.70 12.24
CA GLU A 53 8.64 13.96 13.34
C GLU A 53 7.57 13.38 14.26
N VAL A 54 7.85 12.23 14.87
CA VAL A 54 6.91 11.51 15.74
C VAL A 54 7.66 11.01 16.98
N ILE A 55 6.98 10.96 18.13
CA ILE A 55 7.53 10.34 19.35
C ILE A 55 7.34 8.83 19.25
N HIS A 56 8.41 8.07 19.40
CA HIS A 56 8.35 6.62 19.45
C HIS A 56 7.65 6.16 20.74
N PRO A 57 6.50 5.44 20.67
CA PRO A 57 5.67 5.16 21.85
C PRO A 57 6.34 4.23 22.88
N GLY A 58 7.35 3.46 22.47
CA GLY A 58 8.08 2.54 23.36
C GLY A 58 9.33 3.14 24.01
N THR A 59 9.94 4.16 23.42
CA THR A 59 11.23 4.71 23.90
C THR A 59 11.14 6.18 24.29
N GLY A 60 10.13 6.91 23.81
CA GLY A 60 10.01 8.36 24.00
C GLY A 60 10.94 9.17 23.10
N GLU A 61 11.72 8.54 22.23
CA GLU A 61 12.65 9.24 21.33
C GLU A 61 11.92 9.83 20.12
N MET A 62 12.43 10.97 19.63
CA MET A 62 11.94 11.59 18.40
C MET A 62 12.47 10.83 17.19
N ILE A 63 11.57 10.33 16.34
CA ILE A 63 11.88 9.68 15.07
C ILE A 63 11.55 10.59 13.89
N LYS A 64 12.45 10.63 12.90
CA LYS A 64 12.31 11.41 11.67
C LYS A 64 12.29 10.51 10.44
N PRO A 65 11.56 10.88 9.37
CA PRO A 65 11.65 10.21 8.08
C PRO A 65 13.08 10.22 7.55
N VAL A 66 13.52 9.11 6.97
CA VAL A 66 14.85 8.97 6.37
C VAL A 66 14.71 8.82 4.86
N SER A 67 15.39 9.67 4.10
CA SER A 67 15.43 9.57 2.64
C SER A 67 16.33 8.41 2.19
N LEU A 68 15.76 7.51 1.37
CA LEU A 68 16.50 6.46 0.69
C LEU A 68 17.21 6.94 -0.59
N LEU A 69 16.97 8.18 -1.02
CA LEU A 69 17.61 8.79 -2.19
C LEU A 69 18.94 9.50 -1.87
N THR A 70 19.47 9.29 -0.67
CA THR A 70 20.81 9.75 -0.26
C THR A 70 21.85 8.67 -0.47
N VAL A 71 23.14 9.01 -0.42
CA VAL A 71 24.23 8.01 -0.49
C VAL A 71 24.07 6.96 0.60
N ASP A 72 23.84 7.39 1.84
CA ASP A 72 23.59 6.48 2.96
C ASP A 72 22.31 5.66 2.77
N GLY A 73 21.28 6.28 2.20
CA GLY A 73 20.02 5.61 1.85
C GLY A 73 20.18 4.50 0.82
N ILE A 74 20.95 4.74 -0.24
CA ILE A 74 21.25 3.76 -1.28
C ILE A 74 22.12 2.63 -0.71
N HIS A 75 23.10 2.93 0.15
CA HIS A 75 23.90 1.92 0.85
C HIS A 75 23.06 1.02 1.77
N ARG A 76 21.92 1.48 2.28
CA ARG A 76 21.01 0.62 3.07
C ARG A 76 20.23 -0.39 2.21
N ILE A 77 20.11 -0.13 0.91
CA ILE A 77 19.36 -0.99 -0.02
C ILE A 77 20.26 -2.06 -0.63
N LEU A 78 21.54 -1.73 -0.87
CA LEU A 78 22.54 -2.60 -1.50
C LEU A 78 23.20 -3.54 -0.48
#